data_AF-A0A359GWN1-F1
#
_entry.id   AF-A0A359GWN1-F1
#
_cell.length_a   1.000
_cell.length_b   1.000
_cell.length_c   1.000
_cell.angle_alpha   90.00
_cell.angle_beta   90.00
_cell.angle_gamma   90.00
#
_symmetry.space_group_name_H-M   'P 1'
#
loop_
_entity.id
_entity.type
_entity.pdbx_description
1 polymer ?
#
loop_
_entity_poly.entity_id
_entity_poly.type
_entity_poly.pdbx_seq_one_letter_code
_entity_poly.pdbx_strand_id
1 'polypeptide(L)'
;YPYSSYTYFTRKAKPPNWFKRDDTLRQLRVVTAKRPVAYKRYLAQGIDDEFSHFYGKKNLPSIMGDDKFYKAAKKKRSADSTRGRSRGANARWRPSCKKIVSAVASRFKVSEASIYKAARGPGSKNVPRWVAMYLCQELSAVTLQSIAQMFKLKRYGTVSTTVGKLKIEFEEDPKLLAKTERLARQLSRLK
;
A
#
# COMPACT_ATOMS: atom_id res chain seq x y z
N TYR A 1 28.40 -21.79 4.68
CA TYR A 1 27.18 -20.95 4.58
C TYR A 1 25.97 -21.63 5.22
N PRO A 2 25.76 -21.49 6.53
CA PRO A 2 24.62 -22.10 7.24
C PRO A 2 23.28 -21.41 6.91
N TYR A 3 23.30 -20.10 6.61
CA TYR A 3 22.11 -19.26 6.45
C TYR A 3 21.75 -18.95 4.99
N SER A 4 22.22 -19.75 4.05
CA SER A 4 21.95 -19.52 2.62
C SER A 4 21.17 -20.67 2.00
N SER A 5 20.31 -20.35 1.05
CA SER A 5 19.61 -21.33 0.21
C SER A 5 20.53 -22.05 -0.79
N TYR A 6 21.84 -21.76 -0.79
CA TYR A 6 22.84 -22.33 -1.69
C TYR A 6 22.85 -23.87 -1.68
N THR A 7 22.69 -24.48 -0.51
CA THR A 7 22.64 -25.95 -0.37
C THR A 7 21.43 -26.54 -1.09
N TYR A 8 20.33 -25.81 -1.16
CA TYR A 8 19.15 -26.19 -1.93
C TYR A 8 19.34 -26.04 -3.44
N PHE A 9 20.38 -25.40 -3.95
CA PHE A 9 20.67 -25.42 -5.40
C PHE A 9 21.76 -26.43 -5.76
N THR A 10 22.61 -26.80 -4.80
CA THR A 10 23.84 -27.57 -5.05
C THR A 10 23.82 -29.00 -4.52
N ARG A 11 22.94 -29.34 -3.58
CA ARG A 11 22.76 -30.70 -3.05
C ARG A 11 21.39 -31.25 -3.46
N LYS A 12 21.29 -32.58 -3.59
CA LYS A 12 20.02 -33.31 -3.73
C LYS A 12 19.22 -33.37 -2.40
N ALA A 13 19.27 -32.32 -1.57
CA ALA A 13 18.36 -32.21 -0.43
C ALA A 13 16.95 -31.89 -0.96
N LYS A 14 15.91 -32.49 -0.35
CA LYS A 14 14.52 -32.13 -0.61
C LYS A 14 14.29 -30.74 -0.01
N PRO A 15 14.06 -29.70 -0.83
CA PRO A 15 13.82 -28.37 -0.29
C PRO A 15 12.42 -28.31 0.35
N PRO A 16 12.17 -27.37 1.27
CA PRO A 16 10.83 -27.11 1.78
C PRO A 16 9.83 -26.85 0.64
N ASN A 17 8.56 -27.18 0.83
CA ASN A 17 7.53 -27.09 -0.22
C ASN A 17 7.37 -25.69 -0.84
N TRP A 18 7.68 -24.64 -0.06
CA TRP A 18 7.64 -23.24 -0.49
C TRP A 18 8.85 -22.84 -1.37
N PHE A 19 9.93 -23.62 -1.38
CA PHE A 19 11.16 -23.28 -2.09
C PHE A 19 11.18 -23.88 -3.50
N LYS A 20 10.84 -23.06 -4.50
CA LYS A 20 10.79 -23.44 -5.92
C LYS A 20 12.12 -23.13 -6.60
N ARG A 21 12.96 -24.17 -6.80
CA ARG A 21 14.29 -24.04 -7.42
C ARG A 21 14.36 -24.43 -8.89
N ASP A 22 13.33 -25.13 -9.38
CA ASP A 22 13.41 -25.81 -10.68
C ASP A 22 13.47 -24.82 -11.85
N ASP A 23 12.75 -23.70 -11.76
CA ASP A 23 12.77 -22.66 -12.78
C ASP A 23 14.12 -21.96 -12.85
N THR A 24 14.71 -21.61 -11.71
CA THR A 24 16.06 -21.03 -11.65
C THR A 24 17.09 -22.00 -12.22
N LEU A 25 17.08 -23.28 -11.82
CA LEU A 25 18.03 -24.26 -12.32
C LEU A 25 17.84 -24.60 -13.81
N ARG A 26 16.62 -24.40 -14.36
CA ARG A 26 16.34 -24.56 -15.79
C ARG A 26 17.02 -23.49 -16.63
N GLN A 27 17.23 -22.28 -16.09
CA GLN A 27 17.90 -21.18 -16.78
C GLN A 27 19.37 -21.48 -17.12
N LEU A 28 20.00 -22.42 -16.41
CA LEU A 28 21.38 -22.84 -16.70
C LEU A 28 21.51 -23.64 -18.02
N ARG A 29 20.39 -24.05 -18.63
CA ARG A 29 20.34 -24.76 -19.93
C ARG A 29 21.26 -26.00 -20.01
N VAL A 30 21.46 -26.69 -18.89
CA VAL A 30 22.20 -27.95 -18.80
C VAL A 30 21.30 -29.12 -18.42
N VAL A 31 21.76 -30.34 -18.72
CA VAL A 31 21.12 -31.59 -18.29
C VAL A 31 20.92 -31.60 -16.78
N THR A 32 19.78 -32.12 -16.32
CA THR A 32 19.34 -32.08 -14.90
C THR A 32 20.42 -32.57 -13.93
N ALA A 33 21.13 -33.64 -14.27
CA ALA A 33 22.21 -34.18 -13.44
C ALA A 33 23.39 -33.22 -13.22
N LYS A 34 23.66 -32.32 -14.18
CA LYS A 34 24.78 -31.36 -14.15
C LYS A 34 24.39 -30.00 -13.56
N ARG A 35 23.10 -29.73 -13.32
CA ARG A 35 22.61 -28.45 -12.77
C ARG A 35 23.30 -28.03 -11.46
N PRO A 36 23.52 -28.92 -10.47
CA PRO A 36 24.19 -28.53 -9.24
C PRO A 36 25.61 -28.02 -9.47
N VAL A 37 26.36 -28.69 -10.35
CA VAL A 37 27.75 -28.30 -10.68
C VAL A 37 27.78 -27.02 -11.50
N ALA A 38 26.89 -26.88 -12.48
CA ALA A 38 26.77 -25.66 -13.28
C ALA A 38 26.39 -24.44 -12.42
N TYR A 39 25.49 -24.61 -11.44
CA TYR A 39 25.13 -23.54 -10.50
C TYR A 39 26.32 -23.10 -9.63
N LYS A 40 27.14 -24.06 -9.15
CA LYS A 40 28.38 -23.74 -8.43
C LYS A 40 29.34 -22.92 -9.29
N ARG A 41 29.53 -23.33 -10.56
CA ARG A 41 30.40 -22.62 -11.51
C ARG A 41 29.90 -21.21 -11.80
N TYR A 42 28.59 -21.05 -12.00
CA TYR A 42 27.97 -19.74 -12.22
C TYR A 42 28.22 -18.80 -11.04
N LEU A 43 28.00 -19.27 -9.80
CA LEU A 43 28.28 -18.44 -8.62
C LEU A 43 29.76 -18.14 -8.43
N ALA A 44 30.65 -19.06 -8.83
CA ALA A 44 32.09 -18.84 -8.76
C ALA A 44 32.59 -17.79 -9.78
N GLN A 45 31.83 -17.50 -10.83
CA GLN A 45 32.15 -16.40 -11.75
C GLN A 45 32.00 -15.02 -11.09
N GLY A 46 31.34 -14.95 -9.93
CA GLY A 46 31.20 -13.71 -9.19
C GLY A 46 30.20 -12.75 -9.83
N ILE A 47 30.36 -11.47 -9.50
CA ILE A 47 29.53 -10.38 -10.00
C ILE A 47 30.26 -9.79 -11.22
N ASP A 48 29.57 -9.69 -12.35
CA ASP A 48 30.14 -9.02 -13.53
C ASP A 48 30.19 -7.49 -13.34
N ASP A 49 30.88 -6.81 -14.24
CA ASP A 49 31.03 -5.36 -14.20
C ASP A 49 29.67 -4.63 -14.34
N GLU A 50 28.72 -5.22 -15.07
CA GLU A 50 27.39 -4.65 -15.28
C GLU A 50 26.57 -4.65 -13.99
N PHE A 51 26.54 -5.77 -13.26
CA PHE A 51 25.91 -5.90 -11.95
C PHE A 51 26.61 -5.02 -10.91
N SER A 52 27.94 -4.97 -10.91
CA SER A 52 28.70 -4.12 -9.98
C SER A 52 28.37 -2.64 -10.19
N HIS A 53 28.33 -2.18 -11.44
CA HIS A 53 27.94 -0.82 -11.78
C HIS A 53 26.46 -0.55 -11.47
N PHE A 54 25.56 -1.51 -11.70
CA PHE A 54 24.14 -1.35 -11.39
C PHE A 54 23.89 -1.21 -9.88
N TYR A 55 24.43 -2.13 -9.07
CA TYR A 55 24.24 -2.15 -7.61
C TYR A 55 25.06 -1.09 -6.87
N GLY A 56 26.10 -0.53 -7.50
CA GLY A 56 26.90 0.58 -6.94
C GLY A 56 26.26 1.96 -7.02
N LYS A 57 25.11 2.13 -7.70
CA LYS A 57 24.47 3.45 -7.86
C LYS A 57 23.82 3.91 -6.56
N LYS A 58 24.06 5.17 -6.18
CA LYS A 58 23.36 5.83 -5.06
C LYS A 58 21.83 5.85 -5.26
N ASN A 59 21.38 5.96 -6.51
CA ASN A 59 19.96 5.90 -6.89
C ASN A 59 19.73 4.67 -7.79
N LEU A 60 19.38 3.54 -7.19
CA LEU A 60 19.10 2.32 -7.93
C LEU A 60 17.81 2.44 -8.76
N PRO A 61 17.84 2.18 -10.08
CA PRO A 61 16.62 2.05 -10.85
C PRO A 61 15.81 0.84 -10.35
N SER A 62 14.48 0.92 -10.39
CA SER A 62 13.62 -0.21 -9.97
C SER A 62 13.65 -1.41 -10.94
N ILE A 63 14.24 -1.25 -12.11
CA ILE A 63 14.31 -2.27 -13.16
C ILE A 63 15.73 -2.27 -13.72
N MET A 64 16.35 -3.45 -13.76
CA MET A 64 17.62 -3.72 -14.45
C MET A 64 17.33 -4.39 -15.79
N GLY A 65 18.03 -3.99 -16.84
CA GLY A 65 17.90 -4.57 -18.18
C GLY A 65 18.29 -3.56 -19.27
N ASP A 66 18.30 -4.04 -20.52
CA ASP A 66 18.58 -3.22 -21.68
C ASP A 66 17.43 -2.23 -21.98
N ASP A 67 17.69 -1.26 -22.85
CA ASP A 67 16.70 -0.24 -23.22
C ASP A 67 15.44 -0.87 -23.87
N LYS A 68 15.59 -2.00 -24.57
CA LYS A 68 14.47 -2.76 -25.14
C LYS A 68 13.58 -3.33 -24.04
N PHE A 69 14.17 -3.98 -23.04
CA PHE A 69 13.45 -4.49 -21.87
C PHE A 69 12.79 -3.37 -21.08
N TYR A 70 13.49 -2.24 -20.90
CA TYR A 70 12.96 -1.06 -20.22
C TYR A 70 11.70 -0.53 -20.92
N LYS A 71 11.75 -0.36 -22.24
CA LYS A 71 10.60 0.07 -23.07
C LYS A 71 9.44 -0.93 -23.01
N ALA A 72 9.72 -2.23 -23.09
CA ALA A 72 8.71 -3.28 -22.98
C ALA A 72 8.05 -3.32 -21.60
N ALA A 73 8.83 -3.22 -20.52
CA ALA A 73 8.33 -3.18 -19.16
C ALA A 73 7.49 -1.92 -18.90
N LYS A 74 7.91 -0.77 -19.43
CA LYS A 74 7.16 0.49 -19.36
C LYS A 74 5.81 0.40 -20.09
N LYS A 75 5.75 -0.28 -21.25
CA LYS A 75 4.51 -0.48 -22.02
C LYS A 75 3.49 -1.36 -21.29
N LYS A 76 3.94 -2.34 -20.48
CA LYS A 76 3.05 -3.19 -19.66
C LYS A 76 2.46 -2.45 -18.45
N ARG A 77 2.94 -1.26 -18.13
CA ARG A 77 2.40 -0.43 -17.05
C ARG A 77 1.21 0.34 -17.59
N SER A 78 0.00 -0.08 -17.25
CA SER A 78 -1.20 0.69 -17.58
C SER A 78 -1.12 2.08 -16.95
N ALA A 79 -1.12 3.13 -17.77
CA ALA A 79 -1.21 4.52 -17.29
C ALA A 79 -2.48 4.76 -16.45
N ASP A 80 -3.56 4.00 -16.73
CA ASP A 80 -4.87 4.11 -16.08
C ASP A 80 -5.07 3.24 -14.83
N SER A 81 -4.07 2.47 -14.39
CA SER A 81 -4.15 1.93 -13.03
C SER A 81 -3.81 3.05 -12.07
N THR A 82 -4.82 3.84 -11.69
CA THR A 82 -4.76 4.78 -10.59
C THR A 82 -4.00 4.14 -9.42
N ARG A 83 -2.78 4.66 -9.20
CA ARG A 83 -1.89 4.25 -8.11
C ARG A 83 -2.70 4.36 -6.82
N GLY A 84 -2.91 3.25 -6.11
CA GLY A 84 -3.65 3.24 -4.84
C GLY A 84 -5.07 2.66 -4.85
N ARG A 85 -5.57 2.08 -5.96
CA ARG A 85 -6.73 1.16 -5.84
C ARG A 85 -6.29 -0.09 -5.08
N SER A 86 -6.47 -0.10 -3.76
CA SER A 86 -6.25 -1.29 -2.94
C SER A 86 -7.09 -2.43 -3.53
N ARG A 87 -6.48 -3.60 -3.75
CA ARG A 87 -7.15 -4.82 -4.25
C ARG A 87 -7.49 -5.77 -3.10
N GLY A 88 -7.65 -5.25 -1.88
CA GLY A 88 -7.98 -6.04 -0.70
C GLY A 88 -9.44 -6.52 -0.72
N ALA A 89 -9.80 -7.40 0.21
CA ALA A 89 -11.16 -7.97 0.33
C ALA A 89 -12.27 -6.89 0.37
N ASN A 90 -11.97 -5.71 0.93
CA ASN A 90 -12.89 -4.57 1.03
C ASN A 90 -12.93 -3.69 -0.24
N ALA A 91 -12.18 -4.02 -1.31
CA ALA A 91 -12.17 -3.23 -2.54
C ALA A 91 -13.53 -3.20 -3.25
N ARG A 92 -14.36 -4.22 -3.03
CA ARG A 92 -15.74 -4.30 -3.53
C ARG A 92 -16.69 -3.32 -2.83
N TRP A 93 -16.38 -2.93 -1.59
CA TRP A 93 -17.28 -2.16 -0.74
C TRP A 93 -16.65 -0.85 -0.30
N ARG A 94 -16.86 0.17 -1.13
CA ARG A 94 -16.34 1.52 -0.94
C ARG A 94 -17.50 2.51 -0.98
N PRO A 95 -17.98 2.99 0.17
CA PRO A 95 -18.97 4.05 0.18
C PRO A 95 -18.37 5.31 -0.44
N SER A 96 -19.18 6.06 -1.18
CA SER A 96 -18.77 7.38 -1.66
C SER A 96 -18.52 8.32 -0.48
N CYS A 97 -17.58 9.26 -0.60
CA CYS A 97 -17.32 10.22 0.48
C CYS A 97 -18.58 11.01 0.87
N LYS A 98 -19.49 11.29 -0.09
CA LYS A 98 -20.79 11.91 0.20
C LYS A 98 -21.62 11.05 1.14
N LYS A 99 -21.74 9.75 0.87
CA LYS A 99 -22.46 8.80 1.75
C LYS A 99 -21.85 8.73 3.15
N ILE A 100 -20.51 8.79 3.25
CA ILE A 100 -19.80 8.86 4.53
C ILE A 100 -20.20 10.14 5.29
N VAL A 101 -20.16 11.30 4.64
CA VAL A 101 -20.52 12.59 5.25
C VAL A 101 -21.97 12.59 5.74
N SER A 102 -22.92 12.10 4.94
CA SER A 102 -24.34 12.00 5.34
C SER A 102 -24.53 11.07 6.54
N ALA A 103 -23.82 9.95 6.57
CA ALA A 103 -23.88 9.00 7.68
C ALA A 103 -23.28 9.59 8.98
N VAL A 104 -22.18 10.34 8.87
CA VAL A 104 -21.58 11.06 10.00
C VAL A 104 -22.51 12.17 10.49
N ALA A 105 -23.08 12.97 9.60
CA ALA A 105 -24.05 14.02 9.93
C ALA A 105 -25.23 13.46 10.75
N SER A 106 -25.82 12.36 10.26
CA SER A 106 -26.91 11.67 10.94
C SER A 106 -26.50 11.12 12.32
N ARG A 107 -25.30 10.53 12.41
CA ARG A 107 -24.82 9.90 13.66
C ARG A 107 -24.49 10.92 14.74
N PHE A 108 -23.93 12.07 14.36
CA PHE A 108 -23.56 13.15 15.27
C PHE A 108 -24.68 14.20 15.44
N LYS A 109 -25.83 14.03 14.78
CA LYS A 109 -26.96 14.97 14.79
C LYS A 109 -26.56 16.40 14.40
N VAL A 110 -25.71 16.52 13.38
CA VAL A 110 -25.24 17.81 12.85
C VAL A 110 -25.64 17.95 11.38
N SER A 111 -25.74 19.18 10.88
CA SER A 111 -25.96 19.41 9.45
C SER A 111 -24.72 19.04 8.63
N GLU A 112 -24.91 18.50 7.43
CA GLU A 112 -23.79 18.19 6.51
C GLU A 112 -22.96 19.44 6.19
N ALA A 113 -23.61 20.61 6.09
CA ALA A 113 -22.93 21.89 5.86
C ALA A 113 -21.92 22.24 6.97
N SER A 114 -22.18 21.83 8.22
CA SER A 114 -21.27 22.07 9.34
C SER A 114 -20.00 21.21 9.27
N ILE A 115 -20.09 20.02 8.67
CA ILE A 115 -18.96 19.11 8.43
C ILE A 115 -17.99 19.72 7.40
N TYR A 116 -18.51 20.39 6.36
CA TYR A 116 -17.69 21.04 5.34
C TYR A 116 -17.08 22.38 5.79
N LYS A 117 -17.58 22.99 6.87
CA LYS A 117 -17.02 24.21 7.44
C LYS A 117 -15.92 23.89 8.45
N ALA A 118 -14.80 24.60 8.37
CA ALA A 118 -13.80 24.55 9.43
C ALA A 118 -14.35 25.25 10.68
N ALA A 119 -14.14 24.66 11.86
CA ALA A 119 -14.34 25.38 13.10
C ALA A 119 -13.33 26.54 13.18
N ARG A 120 -13.79 27.69 13.66
CA ARG A 120 -13.00 28.92 13.82
C ARG A 120 -12.92 29.25 15.30
N GLY A 121 -11.71 29.57 15.77
CA GLY A 121 -11.44 29.97 17.16
C GLY A 121 -10.49 29.00 17.90
N PRO A 122 -9.66 29.50 18.83
CA PRO A 122 -8.85 28.66 19.73
C PRO A 122 -9.74 27.66 20.49
N GLY A 123 -9.33 26.40 20.57
CA GLY A 123 -10.08 25.34 21.28
C GLY A 123 -11.30 24.77 20.55
N SER A 124 -11.67 25.30 19.37
CA SER A 124 -12.84 24.81 18.64
C SER A 124 -12.58 23.44 17.97
N LYS A 125 -13.13 22.37 18.57
CA LYS A 125 -13.06 21.00 18.04
C LYS A 125 -14.24 20.75 17.08
N ASN A 126 -13.97 20.39 15.83
CA ASN A 126 -15.00 19.86 14.92
C ASN A 126 -14.81 18.35 14.75
N VAL A 127 -15.13 17.61 15.81
CA VAL A 127 -15.02 16.14 15.86
C VAL A 127 -15.77 15.48 14.69
N PRO A 128 -17.02 15.85 14.34
CA PRO A 128 -17.72 15.25 13.19
C PRO A 128 -16.94 15.40 11.88
N ARG A 129 -16.32 16.56 11.63
CA ARG A 129 -15.47 16.78 10.45
C ARG A 129 -14.24 15.89 10.45
N TRP A 130 -13.57 15.75 11.60
CA TRP A 130 -12.38 14.91 11.71
C TRP A 130 -12.73 13.43 11.46
N VAL A 131 -13.84 12.97 12.04
CA VAL A 131 -14.37 11.61 11.82
C VAL A 131 -14.72 11.38 10.35
N ALA A 132 -15.37 12.34 9.68
CA ALA A 132 -15.69 12.21 8.27
C ALA A 132 -14.43 12.10 7.39
N MET A 133 -13.40 12.90 7.67
CA MET A 133 -12.12 12.83 6.96
C MET A 133 -11.41 11.50 7.19
N TYR A 134 -11.39 11.00 8.43
CA TYR A 134 -10.83 9.70 8.79
C TYR A 134 -11.54 8.56 8.04
N LEU A 135 -12.87 8.51 8.08
CA LEU A 135 -13.63 7.46 7.39
C LEU A 135 -13.48 7.53 5.86
N CYS A 136 -13.34 8.72 5.27
CA CYS A 136 -13.01 8.85 3.85
C CYS A 136 -11.62 8.26 3.54
N GLN A 137 -10.64 8.50 4.40
CA GLN A 137 -9.30 7.93 4.22
C GLN A 137 -9.30 6.40 4.32
N GLU A 138 -10.05 5.84 5.26
CA GLU A 138 -10.10 4.38 5.51
C GLU A 138 -10.99 3.62 4.51
N LEU A 139 -12.13 4.19 4.10
CA LEU A 139 -13.20 3.44 3.42
C LEU A 139 -13.37 3.78 1.93
N SER A 140 -13.16 5.03 1.51
CA SER A 140 -13.56 5.46 0.15
C SER A 140 -12.46 5.34 -0.90
N ALA A 141 -11.25 4.90 -0.52
CA ALA A 141 -10.10 4.67 -1.41
C ALA A 141 -9.82 5.80 -2.39
N VAL A 142 -10.09 7.02 -1.95
CA VAL A 142 -9.75 8.26 -2.63
C VAL A 142 -8.39 8.74 -2.16
N THR A 143 -7.72 9.57 -2.96
CA THR A 143 -6.45 10.16 -2.55
C THR A 143 -6.67 11.22 -1.47
N LEU A 144 -5.65 11.50 -0.66
CA LEU A 144 -5.67 12.62 0.30
C LEU A 144 -5.96 13.95 -0.39
N GLN A 145 -5.54 14.11 -1.66
CA GLN A 145 -5.81 15.29 -2.47
C GLN A 145 -7.33 15.45 -2.74
N SER A 146 -8.01 14.37 -3.14
CA SER A 146 -9.47 14.39 -3.35
C SER A 146 -10.23 14.68 -2.06
N ILE A 147 -9.79 14.13 -0.92
CA ILE A 147 -10.37 14.45 0.39
C ILE A 147 -10.18 15.92 0.70
N ALA A 148 -8.96 16.45 0.53
CA ALA A 148 -8.66 17.84 0.80
C ALA A 148 -9.53 18.80 -0.03
N GLN A 149 -9.71 18.52 -1.32
CA GLN A 149 -10.57 19.31 -2.20
C GLN A 149 -12.04 19.28 -1.73
N MET A 150 -12.54 18.09 -1.38
CA MET A 150 -13.91 17.92 -0.87
C MET A 150 -14.18 18.71 0.41
N PHE A 151 -13.20 18.71 1.32
CA PHE A 151 -13.28 19.46 2.58
C PHE A 151 -12.80 20.91 2.46
N LYS A 152 -12.52 21.41 1.25
CA LYS A 152 -12.04 22.79 1.00
C LYS A 152 -10.77 23.15 1.79
N LEU A 153 -9.84 22.20 1.93
CA LEU A 153 -8.55 22.39 2.59
C LEU A 153 -7.52 22.96 1.61
N LYS A 154 -6.67 23.89 2.07
CA LYS A 154 -5.60 24.49 1.25
C LYS A 154 -4.47 23.50 0.89
N ARG A 155 -4.14 22.58 1.79
CA ARG A 155 -3.06 21.60 1.62
C ARG A 155 -3.58 20.19 1.92
N TYR A 156 -3.17 19.21 1.11
CA TYR A 156 -3.60 17.82 1.31
C TYR A 156 -3.03 17.22 2.60
N GLY A 157 -1.85 17.66 3.04
CA GLY A 157 -1.23 17.20 4.30
C GLY A 157 -2.07 17.52 5.54
N THR A 158 -2.96 18.52 5.46
CA THR A 158 -3.91 18.84 6.55
C THR A 158 -4.87 17.68 6.84
N VAL A 159 -5.11 16.79 5.87
CA VAL A 159 -5.94 15.59 6.09
C VAL A 159 -5.28 14.67 7.12
N SER A 160 -4.00 14.32 6.91
CA SER A 160 -3.25 13.44 7.81
C SER A 160 -3.09 14.02 9.21
N THR A 161 -2.82 15.32 9.33
CA THR A 161 -2.71 15.97 10.65
C THR A 161 -4.05 16.00 11.39
N THR A 162 -5.16 16.21 10.68
CA THR A 162 -6.50 16.14 11.26
C THR A 162 -6.85 14.74 11.76
N VAL A 163 -6.49 13.71 10.99
CA VAL A 163 -6.65 12.31 11.41
C VAL A 163 -5.76 11.98 12.61
N GLY A 164 -4.53 12.51 12.66
CA GLY A 164 -3.66 12.39 13.84
C GLY A 164 -4.29 12.95 15.11
N LYS A 165 -4.88 14.16 15.03
CA LYS A 165 -5.63 14.76 16.15
C LYS A 165 -6.80 13.91 16.61
N LEU A 166 -7.54 13.32 15.67
CA LEU A 166 -8.65 12.43 15.99
C LEU A 166 -8.19 11.16 16.71
N LYS A 167 -7.02 10.60 16.34
CA LYS A 167 -6.48 9.41 17.01
C LYS A 167 -6.10 9.69 18.46
N ILE A 168 -5.53 10.86 18.74
CA ILE A 168 -5.28 11.30 20.13
C ILE A 168 -6.62 11.43 20.88
N GLU A 169 -7.64 12.04 20.25
CA GLU A 169 -8.98 12.14 20.86
C GLU A 169 -9.63 10.77 21.10
N PHE A 170 -9.32 9.73 20.31
CA PHE A 170 -9.81 8.38 20.55
C PHE A 170 -9.21 7.74 21.80
N GLU A 171 -7.98 8.12 22.17
CA GLU A 171 -7.34 7.68 23.42
C GLU A 171 -7.99 8.37 24.63
N GLU A 172 -8.33 9.66 24.50
CA GLU A 172 -9.02 10.44 25.54
C GLU A 172 -10.51 10.06 25.71
N ASP A 173 -11.23 9.79 24.61
CA ASP A 173 -12.64 9.39 24.61
C ASP A 173 -12.86 8.05 23.90
N PRO A 174 -12.78 6.91 24.63
CA PRO A 174 -13.07 5.59 24.09
C PRO A 174 -14.51 5.44 23.55
N LYS A 175 -15.47 6.25 24.03
CA LYS A 175 -16.85 6.21 23.50
C LYS A 175 -16.92 6.80 22.10
N LEU A 176 -16.08 7.79 21.81
CA LEU A 176 -15.95 8.34 20.45
C LEU A 176 -15.40 7.27 19.51
N LEU A 177 -14.35 6.54 19.90
CA LEU A 177 -13.79 5.44 19.12
C LEU A 177 -14.86 4.36 18.85
N ALA A 178 -15.58 3.91 19.87
CA ALA A 178 -16.62 2.90 19.69
C ALA A 178 -17.75 3.38 18.74
N LYS A 179 -18.10 4.67 18.78
CA LYS A 179 -19.07 5.27 17.84
C LYS A 179 -18.54 5.30 16.40
N THR A 180 -17.27 5.67 16.19
CA THR A 180 -16.68 5.73 14.84
C THR A 180 -16.49 4.35 14.24
N GLU A 181 -16.05 3.36 15.02
CA GLU A 181 -15.93 1.96 14.57
C GLU A 181 -17.28 1.33 14.24
N ARG A 182 -18.33 1.63 15.03
CA ARG A 182 -19.69 1.18 14.71
C ARG A 182 -20.16 1.77 13.38
N LEU A 183 -19.88 3.05 13.14
CA LEU A 183 -20.22 3.70 11.88
C LEU A 183 -19.40 3.13 10.71
N ALA A 184 -18.10 2.87 10.92
CA ALA A 184 -17.24 2.24 9.92
C ALA A 184 -17.75 0.85 9.52
N ARG A 185 -18.17 0.02 10.49
CA ARG A 185 -18.78 -1.29 10.25
C ARG A 185 -20.10 -1.19 9.48
N GLN A 186 -20.96 -0.22 9.81
CA GLN A 186 -22.21 0.02 9.07
C GLN A 186 -21.98 0.46 7.62
N LEU A 187 -20.89 1.18 7.38
CA LEU A 187 -20.52 1.68 6.05
C LEU A 187 -19.74 0.65 5.22
N SER A 188 -19.09 -0.33 5.86
CA SER A 188 -18.28 -1.36 5.20
C SER A 188 -18.98 -2.70 5.01
N ARG A 189 -20.03 -3.02 5.77
CA ARG A 189 -20.81 -4.27 5.62
C ARG A 189 -22.09 -4.08 4.82
N LEU A 190 -22.37 -5.07 3.98
CA LEU A 190 -23.70 -5.43 3.49
C LEU A 190 -24.69 -5.55 4.65
N LYS A 191 -25.92 -5.10 4.42
CA LYS A 191 -27.08 -5.76 5.02
C LYS A 191 -27.15 -7.18 4.46
#